data_AF-A0A7V6DZF8-F1
#
_entry.id   AF-A0A7V6DZF8-F1
#
_cell.length_a   1.000
_cell.length_b   1.000
_cell.length_c   1.000
_cell.angle_alpha   90.00
_cell.angle_beta   90.00
_cell.angle_gamma   90.00
#
_symmetry.space_group_name_H-M   'P 1'
#
loop_
_entity.id
_entity.type
_entity.pdbx_description
1 polymer ?
#
loop_
_entity_poly.entity_id
_entity_poly.type
_entity_poly.pdbx_seq_one_letter_code
_entity_poly.pdbx_strand_id
1 'polypeptide(L)'
;AVPSLVDSNGYFPWKVTWFYKDIMKIEEMEKELTAQIEKVVRSGLKIDYIDGHMGACGMTPEQKDLMKKLAARYHVFISGDEGEHHTKGVEAFYNRPGDFLNTLDSLTAGITLMVNHPGDDTPEMQALMVQTDKPDPSQAGMVAKQRAAVSAVLSSEEFKKKIEKNNITLINYRMLKTQKQMREKTK
;
A
#
# COMPACT_ATOMS: atom_id res chain seq x y z
N ALA A 1 -10.85 -13.54 -19.84
CA ALA A 1 -9.70 -12.76 -20.32
C ALA A 1 -9.93 -11.28 -20.03
N VAL A 2 -8.83 -10.54 -19.91
CA VAL A 2 -8.74 -9.09 -19.66
C VAL A 2 -7.66 -8.48 -20.58
N PRO A 3 -7.78 -8.64 -21.92
CA PRO A 3 -6.71 -8.34 -22.87
C PRO A 3 -6.23 -6.88 -22.88
N SER A 4 -7.04 -5.92 -22.44
CA SER A 4 -6.62 -4.51 -22.32
C SER A 4 -5.64 -4.29 -21.17
N LEU A 5 -5.61 -5.18 -20.18
CA LEU A 5 -4.78 -5.04 -18.97
C LEU A 5 -3.39 -5.67 -19.10
N VAL A 6 -3.12 -6.41 -20.19
CA VAL A 6 -1.90 -7.20 -20.35
C VAL A 6 -1.17 -6.86 -21.63
N ASP A 7 0.14 -7.10 -21.64
CA ASP A 7 0.95 -7.00 -22.86
C ASP A 7 0.77 -8.23 -23.77
N SER A 8 1.53 -8.28 -24.88
CA SER A 8 1.49 -9.38 -25.84
C SER A 8 1.90 -10.74 -25.26
N ASN A 9 2.56 -10.76 -24.10
CA ASN A 9 2.99 -11.96 -23.39
C ASN A 9 2.04 -12.33 -22.25
N GLY A 10 0.98 -11.56 -22.02
CA GLY A 10 -0.01 -11.82 -20.97
C GLY A 10 0.38 -11.29 -19.59
N TYR A 11 1.41 -10.45 -19.47
CA TYR A 11 1.82 -9.85 -18.20
C TYR A 11 1.18 -8.48 -17.99
N PHE A 12 0.95 -8.11 -16.73
CA PHE A 12 0.67 -6.72 -16.40
C PHE A 12 1.87 -5.85 -16.83
N PRO A 13 1.62 -4.72 -17.51
CA PRO A 13 2.68 -3.81 -17.91
C PRO A 13 3.44 -3.27 -16.71
N TRP A 14 4.76 -3.25 -16.82
CA TRP A 14 5.65 -2.87 -15.72
C TRP A 14 5.58 -1.38 -15.36
N LYS A 15 5.13 -0.51 -16.27
CA LYS A 15 4.94 0.92 -15.99
C LYS A 15 3.51 1.16 -15.51
N VAL A 16 3.37 1.76 -14.32
CA VAL A 16 2.06 2.23 -13.83
C VAL A 16 1.41 3.20 -14.82
N THR A 17 2.21 3.89 -15.65
CA THR A 17 1.69 4.80 -16.66
C THR A 17 0.88 4.14 -17.76
N TRP A 18 1.00 2.82 -17.91
CA TRP A 18 0.13 2.06 -18.80
C TRP A 18 -1.35 2.20 -18.41
N PHE A 19 -1.64 2.26 -17.11
CA PHE A 19 -3.01 2.37 -16.61
C PHE A 19 -3.64 3.77 -16.83
N TYR A 20 -2.92 4.73 -17.46
CA TYR A 20 -3.49 5.99 -17.96
C TYR A 20 -3.98 5.90 -19.41
N LYS A 21 -3.62 4.85 -20.15
CA LYS A 21 -3.89 4.82 -21.58
C LYS A 21 -5.37 4.56 -21.85
N ASP A 22 -5.92 5.28 -22.83
CA ASP A 22 -7.33 5.13 -23.29
C ASP A 22 -7.66 3.72 -23.81
N ILE A 23 -6.66 2.86 -24.02
CA ILE A 23 -6.85 1.46 -24.41
C ILE A 23 -7.41 0.59 -23.27
N MET A 24 -7.33 1.08 -22.03
CA MET A 24 -7.75 0.37 -20.82
C MET A 24 -9.27 0.32 -20.71
N LYS A 25 -9.83 -0.87 -20.58
CA LYS A 25 -11.29 -1.04 -20.41
C LYS A 25 -11.64 -1.19 -18.94
N ILE A 26 -12.51 -0.32 -18.45
CA ILE A 26 -12.91 -0.33 -17.04
C ILE A 26 -13.60 -1.64 -16.64
N GLU A 27 -14.34 -2.27 -17.55
CA GLU A 27 -15.05 -3.53 -17.29
C GLU A 27 -14.07 -4.70 -17.11
N GLU A 28 -12.96 -4.68 -17.85
CA GLU A 28 -11.90 -5.66 -17.69
C GLU A 28 -11.15 -5.43 -16.36
N MET A 29 -10.93 -4.16 -15.98
CA MET A 29 -10.37 -3.81 -14.68
C MET A 29 -11.29 -4.25 -13.53
N GLU A 30 -12.60 -4.02 -13.61
CA GLU A 30 -13.55 -4.50 -12.61
C GLU A 30 -13.48 -6.02 -12.47
N LYS A 31 -13.44 -6.73 -13.60
CA LYS A 31 -13.34 -8.19 -13.63
C LYS A 31 -12.07 -8.69 -12.95
N GLU A 32 -10.93 -8.09 -13.24
CA GLU A 32 -9.64 -8.46 -12.66
C GLU A 32 -9.56 -8.13 -11.16
N LEU A 33 -9.93 -6.91 -10.77
CA LEU A 33 -9.93 -6.51 -9.36
C LEU A 33 -10.90 -7.34 -8.52
N THR A 34 -12.09 -7.66 -9.06
CA THR A 34 -13.02 -8.60 -8.43
C THR A 34 -12.36 -9.96 -8.24
N ALA A 35 -11.66 -10.48 -9.25
CA ALA A 35 -10.98 -11.77 -9.14
C ALA A 35 -9.87 -11.76 -8.08
N GLN A 36 -9.10 -10.67 -7.94
CA GLN A 36 -8.08 -10.53 -6.90
C GLN A 36 -8.70 -10.50 -5.50
N ILE A 37 -9.76 -9.72 -5.29
CA ILE A 37 -10.48 -9.66 -4.01
C ILE A 37 -11.07 -11.03 -3.65
N GLU A 38 -11.79 -11.66 -4.58
CA GLU A 38 -12.40 -12.97 -4.39
C GLU A 38 -11.38 -14.07 -4.07
N LYS A 39 -10.19 -14.01 -4.67
CA LYS A 39 -9.11 -14.96 -4.36
C LYS A 39 -8.73 -14.89 -2.88
N VAL A 40 -8.61 -13.68 -2.32
CA VAL A 40 -8.31 -13.49 -0.90
C VAL A 40 -9.48 -13.94 -0.03
N VAL A 41 -10.70 -13.52 -0.36
CA VAL A 41 -11.91 -13.92 0.39
C VAL A 41 -12.06 -15.45 0.46
N ARG A 42 -11.87 -16.15 -0.67
CA ARG A 42 -11.97 -17.61 -0.74
C ARG A 42 -10.88 -18.35 0.03
N SER A 43 -9.74 -17.70 0.28
CA SER A 43 -8.70 -18.26 1.14
C SER A 43 -9.07 -18.26 2.63
N GLY A 44 -10.19 -17.63 3.01
CA GLY A 44 -10.63 -17.47 4.40
C GLY A 44 -9.99 -16.28 5.13
N LEU A 45 -9.13 -15.51 4.45
CA LEU A 45 -8.57 -14.28 4.98
C LEU A 45 -9.65 -13.19 5.03
N LYS A 46 -9.71 -12.49 6.17
CA LYS A 46 -10.57 -11.32 6.33
C LYS A 46 -9.83 -10.08 5.84
N ILE A 47 -10.41 -9.41 4.86
CA ILE A 47 -9.95 -8.10 4.40
C ILE A 47 -10.76 -7.00 5.06
N ASP A 48 -10.08 -5.96 5.53
CA ASP A 48 -10.70 -4.78 6.15
C ASP A 48 -10.52 -3.52 5.28
N TYR A 49 -9.61 -3.56 4.29
CA TYR A 49 -9.37 -2.50 3.32
C TYR A 49 -8.82 -3.07 2.00
N ILE A 50 -8.79 -2.24 0.97
CA ILE A 50 -8.09 -2.46 -0.30
C ILE A 50 -7.20 -1.26 -0.61
N ASP A 51 -6.13 -1.49 -1.37
CA ASP A 51 -5.23 -0.48 -1.90
C ASP A 51 -4.80 -0.84 -3.33
N GLY A 52 -4.10 0.09 -3.97
CA GLY A 52 -3.56 -0.07 -5.31
C GLY A 52 -2.05 -0.10 -5.29
N HIS A 53 -1.43 -1.18 -5.75
CA HIS A 53 0.03 -1.23 -5.89
C HIS A 53 0.52 -0.08 -6.79
N MET A 54 1.51 0.69 -6.32
CA MET A 54 1.98 1.92 -6.98
C MET A 54 0.89 2.98 -7.22
N GLY A 55 -0.19 2.95 -6.43
CA GLY A 55 -1.37 3.81 -6.64
C GLY A 55 -2.18 3.43 -7.89
N ALA A 56 -1.91 2.27 -8.51
CA ALA A 56 -2.72 1.78 -9.61
C ALA A 56 -4.21 1.71 -9.20
N CYS A 57 -5.11 1.96 -10.14
CA CYS A 57 -6.57 2.01 -9.90
C CYS A 57 -7.07 3.24 -9.10
N GLY A 58 -6.20 4.21 -8.80
CA GLY A 58 -6.59 5.52 -8.25
C GLY A 58 -6.32 6.70 -9.18
N MET A 59 -6.03 6.43 -10.46
CA MET A 59 -5.39 7.41 -11.34
C MET A 59 -6.38 8.27 -12.15
N THR A 60 -7.54 7.72 -12.51
CA THR A 60 -8.62 8.46 -13.19
C THR A 60 -9.88 8.50 -12.32
N PRO A 61 -10.82 9.45 -12.54
CA PRO A 61 -12.10 9.46 -11.82
C PRO A 61 -12.86 8.13 -11.94
N GLU A 62 -12.88 7.54 -13.14
CA GLU A 62 -13.56 6.26 -13.39
C GLU A 62 -12.95 5.10 -12.60
N GLN A 63 -11.62 5.05 -12.49
CA GLN A 63 -10.93 4.05 -11.66
C GLN A 63 -11.23 4.24 -10.18
N LYS A 64 -11.26 5.49 -9.69
CA LYS A 64 -11.64 5.80 -8.31
C LYS A 64 -13.07 5.38 -8.01
N ASP A 65 -14.00 5.62 -8.93
CA ASP A 65 -15.39 5.19 -8.79
C ASP A 65 -15.53 3.67 -8.79
N LEU A 66 -14.74 2.96 -9.61
CA LEU A 66 -14.64 1.51 -9.56
C LEU A 66 -14.11 1.02 -8.21
N MET A 67 -13.03 1.61 -7.68
CA MET A 67 -12.50 1.25 -6.36
C MET A 67 -13.55 1.46 -5.26
N LYS A 68 -14.28 2.58 -5.28
CA LYS A 68 -15.40 2.85 -4.35
C LYS A 68 -16.53 1.82 -4.48
N LYS A 69 -16.90 1.47 -5.72
CA LYS A 69 -17.90 0.43 -6.01
C LYS A 69 -17.49 -0.92 -5.41
N LEU A 70 -16.22 -1.32 -5.57
CA LEU A 70 -15.70 -2.57 -5.02
C LEU A 70 -15.61 -2.52 -3.49
N ALA A 71 -15.09 -1.44 -2.93
CA ALA A 71 -15.01 -1.24 -1.48
C ALA A 71 -16.39 -1.35 -0.81
N ALA A 72 -17.41 -0.72 -1.40
CA ALA A 72 -18.79 -0.83 -0.94
C ALA A 72 -19.34 -2.27 -1.05
N ARG A 73 -19.11 -2.95 -2.20
CA ARG A 73 -19.54 -4.34 -2.44
C ARG A 73 -18.98 -5.32 -1.40
N TYR A 74 -17.73 -5.12 -1.00
CA TYR A 74 -17.02 -6.01 -0.07
C TYR A 74 -17.01 -5.51 1.38
N HIS A 75 -17.64 -4.37 1.67
CA HIS A 75 -17.69 -3.75 3.00
C HIS A 75 -16.30 -3.50 3.62
N VAL A 76 -15.36 -3.06 2.79
CA VAL A 76 -13.97 -2.73 3.14
C VAL A 76 -13.70 -1.24 2.91
N PHE A 77 -12.65 -0.72 3.54
CA PHE A 77 -12.17 0.64 3.28
C PHE A 77 -11.25 0.71 2.06
N ILE A 78 -10.96 1.92 1.60
CA ILE A 78 -9.88 2.19 0.65
C ILE A 78 -8.76 2.89 1.43
N SER A 79 -7.54 2.39 1.31
CA SER A 79 -6.42 3.00 2.05
C SER A 79 -6.17 4.43 1.59
N GLY A 80 -6.20 5.40 2.51
CA GLY A 80 -6.03 6.82 2.21
C GLY A 80 -7.33 7.60 1.96
N ASP A 81 -8.50 6.95 2.00
CA ASP A 81 -9.81 7.56 1.81
C ASP A 81 -10.60 7.75 3.13
N GLU A 82 -9.99 7.48 4.29
CA GLU A 82 -10.61 7.52 5.61
C GLU A 82 -10.24 8.78 6.42
N GLY A 83 -9.64 9.78 5.76
CA GLY A 83 -9.19 11.03 6.36
C GLY A 83 -7.76 10.99 6.87
N GLU A 84 -6.95 10.08 6.34
CA GLU A 84 -5.55 9.92 6.72
C GLU A 84 -4.65 11.02 6.13
N HIS A 85 -3.73 11.50 6.95
CA HIS A 85 -2.63 12.34 6.50
C HIS A 85 -1.46 11.44 6.05
N HIS A 86 -1.15 11.46 4.77
CA HIS A 86 -0.01 10.72 4.23
C HIS A 86 1.31 11.35 4.67
N THR A 87 2.27 10.52 5.09
CA THR A 87 3.65 10.91 5.33
C THR A 87 4.62 9.89 4.78
N LYS A 88 5.91 10.23 4.79
CA LYS A 88 6.99 9.40 4.27
C LYS A 88 7.19 8.17 5.14
N GLY A 89 7.32 7.00 4.51
CA GLY A 89 7.80 5.78 5.16
C GLY A 89 9.32 5.79 5.36
N VAL A 90 9.84 4.74 6.00
CA VAL A 90 11.27 4.54 6.29
C VAL A 90 12.11 4.57 5.01
N GLU A 91 11.58 4.03 3.92
CA GLU A 91 12.25 3.96 2.62
C GLU A 91 12.65 5.32 2.03
N ALA A 92 11.94 6.39 2.39
CA ALA A 92 12.30 7.74 1.97
C ALA A 92 13.62 8.24 2.60
N PHE A 93 14.11 7.54 3.62
CA PHE A 93 15.34 7.83 4.35
C PHE A 93 16.44 6.82 4.04
N TYR A 94 16.52 6.34 2.78
CA TYR A 94 17.40 5.24 2.35
C TYR A 94 18.84 5.27 2.91
N ASN A 95 19.52 6.43 2.84
CA ASN A 95 20.91 6.54 3.29
C ASN A 95 21.05 6.51 4.82
N ARG A 96 19.99 6.88 5.55
CA ARG A 96 19.95 6.98 7.01
C ARG A 96 18.56 6.57 7.52
N PRO A 97 18.19 5.28 7.45
CA PRO A 97 16.83 4.83 7.77
C PRO A 97 16.36 5.22 9.17
N GLY A 98 17.29 5.34 10.14
CA GLY A 98 16.98 5.82 11.49
C GLY A 98 16.46 7.26 11.55
N ASP A 99 16.74 8.11 10.56
CA ASP A 99 16.21 9.49 10.51
C ASP A 99 14.67 9.49 10.35
N PHE A 100 14.07 8.38 9.91
CA PHE A 100 12.62 8.18 9.91
C PHE A 100 12.01 8.44 11.29
N LEU A 101 12.71 8.08 12.38
CA LEU A 101 12.22 8.25 13.75
C LEU A 101 11.93 9.71 14.11
N ASN A 102 12.57 10.67 13.43
CA ASN A 102 12.30 12.10 13.62
C ASN A 102 10.92 12.50 13.03
N THR A 103 10.41 11.75 12.05
CA THR A 103 9.06 11.95 11.51
C THR A 103 8.00 11.70 12.59
N LEU A 104 8.25 10.76 13.50
CA LEU A 104 7.34 10.43 14.61
C LEU A 104 7.20 11.58 15.61
N ASP A 105 8.20 12.45 15.73
CA ASP A 105 8.16 13.62 16.61
C ASP A 105 7.32 14.77 16.05
N SER A 106 7.04 14.74 14.74
CA SER A 106 6.35 15.81 14.03
C SER A 106 4.89 15.49 13.71
N LEU A 107 4.38 14.34 14.20
CA LEU A 107 3.00 13.94 13.94
C LEU A 107 2.03 14.85 14.69
N THR A 108 0.97 15.24 14.00
CA THR A 108 -0.14 16.02 14.56
C THR A 108 -1.30 15.10 14.95
N ALA A 109 -2.24 15.62 15.74
CA ALA A 109 -3.46 14.89 16.07
C ALA A 109 -4.26 14.56 14.80
N GLY A 110 -4.65 13.30 14.65
CA GLY A 110 -5.36 12.79 13.49
C GLY A 110 -4.99 11.34 13.18
N ILE A 111 -5.43 10.85 12.02
CA ILE A 111 -4.98 9.57 11.49
C ILE A 111 -3.82 9.85 10.54
N THR A 112 -2.68 9.21 10.75
CA THR A 112 -1.53 9.28 9.85
C THR A 112 -1.36 7.96 9.12
N LEU A 113 -1.17 8.00 7.81
CA LEU A 113 -0.87 6.83 6.99
C LEU A 113 0.61 6.85 6.58
N MET A 114 1.33 5.79 6.98
CA MET A 114 2.72 5.53 6.59
C MET A 114 2.79 4.20 5.86
N VAL A 115 3.06 4.25 4.56
CA VAL A 115 3.30 3.03 3.77
C VAL A 115 4.76 2.65 3.92
N ASN A 116 5.02 1.39 4.26
CA ASN A 116 6.34 0.83 4.44
C ASN A 116 6.41 -0.55 3.77
N HIS A 117 7.62 -0.96 3.43
CA HIS A 117 7.89 -2.23 2.75
C HIS A 117 8.86 -3.10 3.55
N PRO A 118 8.50 -3.61 4.74
CA PRO A 118 9.36 -4.53 5.47
C PRO A 118 9.55 -5.82 4.67
N GLY A 119 10.72 -6.44 4.82
CA GLY A 119 11.06 -7.74 4.25
C GLY A 119 12.48 -8.15 4.63
N ASP A 120 12.79 -9.43 4.47
CA ASP A 120 14.13 -9.95 4.76
C ASP A 120 15.03 -9.89 3.51
N ASP A 121 16.35 -9.79 3.74
CA ASP A 121 17.36 -9.87 2.67
C ASP A 121 17.60 -11.34 2.29
N THR A 122 16.66 -11.92 1.54
CA THR A 122 16.72 -13.31 1.06
C THR A 122 17.11 -13.37 -0.42
N PRO A 123 17.61 -14.52 -0.92
CA PRO A 123 17.87 -14.70 -2.34
C PRO A 123 16.64 -14.41 -3.23
N GLU A 124 15.43 -14.74 -2.75
CA GLU A 124 14.18 -14.41 -3.45
C GLU A 124 13.95 -12.90 -3.52
N MET A 125 14.16 -12.17 -2.43
CA MET A 125 14.02 -10.73 -2.40
C MET A 125 15.10 -10.01 -3.24
N GLN A 126 16.31 -10.58 -3.30
CA GLN A 126 17.43 -10.04 -4.11
C GLN A 126 17.17 -10.13 -5.61
N ALA A 127 16.27 -11.03 -6.05
CA ALA A 127 15.84 -11.11 -7.44
C ALA A 127 14.95 -9.94 -7.86
N LEU A 128 14.37 -9.19 -6.90
CA LEU A 128 13.58 -8.01 -7.20
C LEU A 128 14.46 -6.83 -7.59
N MET A 129 14.08 -6.15 -8.68
CA MET A 129 14.75 -4.95 -9.16
C MET A 129 13.95 -3.70 -8.80
N VAL A 130 14.65 -2.58 -8.61
CA VAL A 130 14.01 -1.28 -8.51
C VAL A 130 13.29 -1.00 -9.82
N GLN A 131 11.98 -0.76 -9.75
CA GLN A 131 11.19 -0.41 -10.93
C GLN A 131 11.45 1.05 -11.28
N THR A 132 12.38 1.28 -12.21
CA THR A 132 12.64 2.59 -12.82
C THR A 132 12.53 2.46 -14.33
N ASP A 133 12.38 3.59 -15.02
CA ASP A 133 12.31 3.63 -16.49
C ASP A 133 13.51 2.95 -17.20
N LYS A 134 14.64 2.84 -16.48
CA LYS A 134 15.87 2.19 -16.93
C LYS A 134 16.44 1.40 -15.76
N PRO A 135 16.15 0.09 -15.66
CA PRO A 135 16.72 -0.76 -14.62
C PRO A 135 18.24 -0.67 -14.67
N ASP A 136 18.85 -0.32 -13.55
CA ASP A 136 20.29 -0.23 -13.42
C ASP A 136 20.81 -1.52 -12.77
N PRO A 137 21.57 -2.37 -13.49
CA PRO A 137 22.11 -3.61 -12.94
C PRO A 137 22.99 -3.40 -11.71
N SER A 138 23.59 -2.21 -11.53
CA SER A 138 24.36 -1.89 -10.32
C SER A 138 23.49 -1.83 -9.06
N GLN A 139 22.16 -1.75 -9.21
CA GLN A 139 21.18 -1.75 -8.13
C GLN A 139 20.63 -3.16 -7.83
N ALA A 140 21.23 -4.22 -8.37
CA ALA A 140 20.87 -5.59 -8.03
C ALA A 140 20.89 -5.81 -6.50
N GLY A 141 19.84 -6.43 -5.97
CA GLY A 141 19.66 -6.65 -4.53
C GLY A 141 19.34 -5.40 -3.71
N MET A 142 19.23 -4.21 -4.33
CA MET A 142 18.93 -2.97 -3.59
C MET A 142 17.54 -3.02 -2.93
N VAL A 143 16.54 -3.60 -3.61
CA VAL A 143 15.20 -3.78 -3.05
C VAL A 143 15.25 -4.61 -1.77
N ALA A 144 16.03 -5.68 -1.75
CA ALA A 144 16.20 -6.52 -0.56
C ALA A 144 16.83 -5.75 0.60
N LYS A 145 17.93 -5.03 0.34
CA LYS A 145 18.60 -4.19 1.35
C LYS A 145 17.68 -3.10 1.90
N GLN A 146 16.89 -2.46 1.04
CA GLN A 146 15.91 -1.45 1.42
C GLN A 146 14.87 -2.04 2.37
N ARG A 147 14.24 -3.16 1.99
CA ARG A 147 13.20 -3.81 2.79
C ARG A 147 13.73 -4.32 4.14
N ALA A 148 14.95 -4.85 4.16
CA ALA A 148 15.63 -5.26 5.39
C ALA A 148 15.89 -4.07 6.34
N ALA A 149 16.30 -2.93 5.80
CA ALA A 149 16.46 -1.71 6.58
C ALA A 149 15.11 -1.20 7.15
N VAL A 150 14.03 -1.30 6.37
CA VAL A 150 12.67 -0.99 6.85
C VAL A 150 12.30 -1.90 8.02
N SER A 151 12.50 -3.22 7.88
CA SER A 151 12.26 -4.19 8.96
C SER A 151 13.03 -3.82 10.22
N ALA A 152 14.34 -3.57 10.10
CA ALA A 152 15.20 -3.24 11.23
C ALA A 152 14.75 -1.98 11.99
N VAL A 153 14.31 -0.93 11.29
CA VAL A 153 13.80 0.30 11.92
C VAL A 153 12.47 0.03 12.61
N LEU A 154 11.50 -0.60 11.93
CA LEU A 154 10.16 -0.80 12.48
C LEU A 154 10.12 -1.82 13.63
N SER A 155 11.11 -2.72 13.72
CA SER A 155 11.27 -3.67 14.82
C SER A 155 12.26 -3.20 15.91
N SER A 156 12.76 -1.96 15.84
CA SER A 156 13.75 -1.45 16.80
C SER A 156 13.12 -1.05 18.14
N GLU A 157 13.91 -1.14 19.21
CA GLU A 157 13.52 -0.61 20.54
C GLU A 157 13.36 0.91 20.50
N GLU A 158 14.12 1.60 19.66
CA GLU A 158 14.01 3.04 19.44
C GLU A 158 12.66 3.43 18.84
N PHE A 159 12.17 2.68 17.83
CA PHE A 159 10.84 2.88 17.26
C PHE A 159 9.77 2.72 18.34
N LYS A 160 9.83 1.63 19.10
CA LYS A 160 8.89 1.38 20.21
C LYS A 160 8.90 2.51 21.24
N LYS A 161 10.08 2.95 21.69
CA LYS A 161 10.24 4.07 22.63
C LYS A 161 9.68 5.38 22.08
N LYS A 162 9.82 5.63 20.77
CA LYS A 162 9.24 6.82 20.12
C LYS A 162 7.71 6.77 20.08
N ILE A 163 7.13 5.62 19.75
CA ILE A 163 5.67 5.42 19.78
C ILE A 163 5.13 5.71 21.19
N GLU A 164 5.76 5.15 22.22
CA GLU A 164 5.36 5.35 23.62
C GLU A 164 5.55 6.81 24.06
N LYS A 165 6.73 7.40 23.83
CA LYS A 165 7.04 8.79 24.20
C LYS A 165 6.08 9.80 23.59
N ASN A 166 5.68 9.59 22.34
CA ASN A 166 4.85 10.53 21.58
C ASN A 166 3.35 10.21 21.69
N ASN A 167 2.96 9.25 22.54
CA ASN A 167 1.58 8.79 22.71
C ASN A 167 0.90 8.38 21.38
N ILE A 168 1.67 7.76 20.49
CA ILE A 168 1.16 7.31 19.19
C ILE A 168 0.41 6.00 19.38
N THR A 169 -0.83 5.93 18.92
CA THR A 169 -1.60 4.69 18.91
C THR A 169 -1.49 4.05 17.53
N LEU A 170 -0.85 2.88 17.45
CA LEU A 170 -0.88 2.07 16.23
C LEU A 170 -2.28 1.48 16.06
N ILE A 171 -2.89 1.74 14.91
CA ILE A 171 -4.25 1.28 14.58
C ILE A 171 -4.24 0.49 13.27
N ASN A 172 -5.29 -0.30 13.06
CA ASN A 172 -5.58 -0.93 11.78
C ASN A 172 -7.00 -0.53 11.31
N TYR A 173 -7.32 -0.85 10.06
CA TYR A 173 -8.62 -0.53 9.46
C TYR A 173 -9.81 -1.17 10.20
N ARG A 174 -9.63 -2.33 10.85
CA ARG A 174 -10.68 -2.94 11.68
C ARG A 174 -11.03 -2.09 12.90
N MET A 175 -10.02 -1.51 13.54
CA MET A 175 -10.21 -0.59 14.66
C MET A 175 -10.95 0.68 14.19
N LEU A 176 -10.60 1.22 13.02
CA LEU A 176 -11.33 2.36 12.42
C LEU A 176 -12.81 2.01 12.16
N LYS A 177 -13.08 0.83 11.60
CA LYS A 177 -14.46 0.34 11.37
C LYS A 177 -15.26 0.31 12.67
N THR A 178 -14.66 -0.22 13.73
CA THR A 178 -15.29 -0.36 15.04
C THR A 178 -15.59 1.01 15.66
N GLN A 179 -14.65 1.96 15.57
CA GLN A 179 -14.85 3.32 16.06
C GLN A 179 -15.97 4.06 15.31
N LYS A 180 -16.06 3.94 13.98
CA LYS A 180 -17.14 4.54 13.19
C LYS A 180 -18.51 3.98 13.58
N GLN A 181 -18.64 2.66 13.68
CA GLN A 181 -19.89 2.00 14.08
C GLN A 181 -20.34 2.40 15.50
N MET A 182 -19.42 2.60 16.44
CA MET A 182 -19.77 3.08 17.79
C MET A 182 -20.28 4.54 17.78
N ARG A 183 -19.71 5.40 16.93
CA ARG A 183 -20.14 6.80 16.78
C ARG A 183 -21.51 6.91 16.12
N GLU A 184 -21.86 6.00 15.21
CA GLU A 184 -23.18 5.97 14.56
C GLU A 184 -24.28 5.51 15.51
N LYS A 185 -23.98 4.60 16.46
CA LYS A 185 -24.94 4.11 17.47
C LYS A 185 -25.24 5.09 18.60
N THR A 186 -24.38 6.09 18.79
CA THR A 186 -24.50 7.09 19.85
C THR A 186 -25.03 8.43 19.33
N LYS A 187 -25.33 8.54 18.04
CA LYS A 187 -26.07 9.65 17.41
C LYS A 187 -27.53 9.28 17.26
#